data_AF-A0AAV3Q7N3-F1
#
_entry.id   AF-A0AAV3Q7N3-F1
#
_cell.length_a   1.000
_cell.length_b   1.000
_cell.length_c   1.000
_cell.angle_alpha   90.00
_cell.angle_beta   90.00
_cell.angle_gamma   90.00
#
_symmetry.space_group_name_H-M   'P 1'
#
loop_
_entity.id
_entity.type
_entity.pdbx_description
1 polymer ?
#
loop_
_entity_poly.entity_id
_entity_poly.type
_entity_poly.pdbx_seq_one_letter_code
_entity_poly.pdbx_strand_id
1 'polypeptide(L)'
;MVVANVTRNIEISSNGVWEGDNPLDYAFPLLIAQTTLIIFITRLFAFLFKPLRQPKVIAEILGGIILGPSAFGRNQEYMHLIFPTWSTPILETISSIGLLFFLFLVGLELDLSSIKKSGKKAFAIAAAGISLPFILAIGLASIFLKVIHDENKVGFIQYVVFMGVSLSITAFPVLARILAELKLLNSRVGETAMAAAAFNDVVAWVLLALAIALSGGSSRSPLVSIWVLVCGVAFVAFMLLVIKPVMNWMSKNHNGTNNVDKAYICLTLSGEDNFDANTGKIGPYMGRLRSKLWHQNYWLAVGPLVGRLLEGPIGHAEVIVLRR
;
A
#
# COMPACT_ATOMS: atom_id res chain seq x y z
N MET A 1 -0.29 -2.19 32.47
CA MET A 1 -1.42 -1.40 33.00
C MET A 1 -1.94 -0.51 31.88
N VAL A 2 -2.82 -1.02 30.99
CA VAL A 2 -3.25 -0.29 29.76
C VAL A 2 -4.74 -0.50 29.40
N VAL A 3 -5.41 -1.54 29.91
CA VAL A 3 -6.74 -2.00 29.41
C VAL A 3 -7.93 -1.25 30.05
N ALA A 4 -7.69 -0.33 30.97
CA ALA A 4 -8.73 0.27 31.83
C ALA A 4 -9.07 1.73 31.47
N ASN A 5 -9.61 1.99 30.28
CA ASN A 5 -10.44 3.20 30.03
C ASN A 5 -11.34 3.18 28.77
N VAL A 6 -11.60 2.02 28.16
CA VAL A 6 -12.33 1.92 26.85
C VAL A 6 -13.86 1.96 27.04
N THR A 7 -14.36 2.85 27.90
CA THR A 7 -15.79 2.97 28.27
C THR A 7 -16.25 4.42 28.38
N ARG A 8 -15.72 5.31 27.53
CA ARG A 8 -16.40 6.57 27.19
C ARG A 8 -17.29 6.26 25.98
N ASN A 9 -18.59 6.45 26.08
CA ASN A 9 -19.45 6.43 24.89
C ASN A 9 -19.08 7.65 24.05
N ILE A 10 -18.33 7.44 22.97
CA ILE A 10 -17.92 8.51 22.07
C ILE A 10 -19.10 8.78 21.13
N GLU A 11 -19.72 9.95 21.30
CA GLU A 11 -20.83 10.35 20.46
C GLU A 11 -20.34 10.71 19.04
N ILE A 12 -21.13 10.30 18.06
CA ILE A 12 -20.72 10.30 16.64
C ILE A 12 -20.83 11.72 16.04
N SER A 13 -21.81 12.49 16.50
CA SER A 13 -22.17 13.84 16.01
C SER A 13 -22.47 14.77 17.17
N SER A 14 -21.83 15.95 17.19
CA SER A 14 -22.18 17.05 18.09
C SER A 14 -23.46 17.74 17.64
N ASN A 15 -24.26 18.21 18.58
CA ASN A 15 -25.48 18.99 18.33
C ASN A 15 -25.08 20.42 17.93
N GLY A 16 -24.12 20.99 18.66
CA GLY A 16 -23.23 22.04 18.14
C GLY A 16 -22.67 22.98 19.20
N VAL A 17 -21.66 23.77 18.78
CA VAL A 17 -21.01 24.81 19.62
C VAL A 17 -22.02 25.78 20.25
N TRP A 18 -23.15 26.02 19.59
CA TRP A 18 -24.21 26.92 20.06
C TRP A 18 -25.03 26.36 21.24
N GLU A 19 -25.00 25.05 21.47
CA GLU A 19 -25.62 24.38 22.63
C GLU A 19 -24.60 24.10 23.75
N GLY A 20 -23.34 24.47 23.55
CA GLY A 20 -22.25 24.32 24.53
C GLY A 20 -21.36 23.09 24.31
N ASP A 21 -21.69 22.22 23.34
CA ASP A 21 -20.86 21.07 22.98
C ASP A 21 -19.47 21.51 22.49
N ASN A 22 -18.41 20.85 22.96
CA ASN A 22 -17.10 20.91 22.31
C ASN A 22 -17.05 19.92 21.14
N PRO A 23 -17.04 20.36 19.87
CA PRO A 23 -17.07 19.44 18.72
C PRO A 23 -15.83 18.53 18.63
N LEU A 24 -14.73 18.86 19.30
CA LEU A 24 -13.51 18.04 19.32
C LEU A 24 -13.63 16.78 20.21
N ASP A 25 -14.62 16.69 21.09
CA ASP A 25 -14.92 15.46 21.85
C ASP A 25 -15.69 14.41 21.01
N TYR A 26 -16.15 14.79 19.80
CA TYR A 26 -17.02 13.97 18.93
C TYR A 26 -16.27 13.38 17.73
N ALA A 27 -16.65 12.17 17.30
CA ALA A 27 -15.90 11.42 16.29
C ALA A 27 -15.83 12.12 14.91
N PHE A 28 -16.96 12.50 14.31
CA PHE A 28 -16.93 13.10 12.96
C PHE A 28 -16.34 14.51 12.91
N PRO A 29 -16.67 15.47 13.81
CA PRO A 29 -16.13 16.82 13.71
C PRO A 29 -14.61 16.86 14.00
N LEU A 30 -14.12 16.06 14.95
CA LEU A 30 -12.69 15.89 15.20
C LEU A 30 -11.98 15.33 13.96
N LEU A 31 -12.50 14.26 13.34
CA LEU A 31 -11.95 13.66 12.13
C LEU A 31 -11.87 14.67 10.97
N ILE A 32 -12.90 15.51 10.79
CA ILE A 32 -12.93 16.56 9.76
C ILE A 32 -11.87 17.63 10.07
N ALA A 33 -11.72 18.03 11.33
CA ALA A 33 -10.69 18.99 11.76
C ALA A 33 -9.28 18.43 11.54
N GLN A 34 -9.01 17.21 12.00
CA GLN A 34 -7.75 16.47 11.80
C GLN A 34 -7.38 16.38 10.31
N THR A 35 -8.33 15.90 9.48
CA THR A 35 -8.13 15.74 8.04
C THR A 35 -7.88 17.07 7.34
N THR A 36 -8.62 18.12 7.71
CA THR A 36 -8.44 19.48 7.17
C THR A 36 -7.06 20.04 7.54
N LEU A 37 -6.64 19.87 8.79
CA LEU A 37 -5.35 20.32 9.31
C LEU A 37 -4.18 19.60 8.65
N ILE A 38 -4.27 18.27 8.49
CA ILE A 38 -3.28 17.46 7.74
C ILE A 38 -3.21 17.94 6.27
N ILE A 39 -4.34 18.08 5.58
CA ILE A 39 -4.37 18.53 4.18
C ILE A 39 -3.83 19.95 4.03
N PHE A 40 -4.11 20.85 4.98
CA PHE A 40 -3.59 22.22 4.97
C PHE A 40 -2.06 22.24 5.11
N ILE A 41 -1.52 21.57 6.12
CA ILE A 41 -0.08 21.58 6.44
C ILE A 41 0.74 20.85 5.38
N THR A 42 0.27 19.71 4.88
CA THR A 42 0.95 18.98 3.78
C THR A 42 0.93 19.77 2.47
N ARG A 43 -0.15 20.51 2.16
CA ARG A 43 -0.18 21.44 1.02
C ARG A 43 0.72 22.66 1.21
N LEU A 44 0.83 23.19 2.43
CA LEU A 44 1.74 24.27 2.76
C LEU A 44 3.20 23.85 2.51
N PHE A 45 3.61 22.67 3.01
CA PHE A 45 4.93 22.12 2.70
C PHE A 45 5.11 21.81 1.21
N ALA A 46 4.10 21.29 0.51
CA ALA A 46 4.19 21.05 -0.94
C ALA A 46 4.32 22.35 -1.76
N PHE A 47 3.81 23.48 -1.25
CA PHE A 47 4.04 24.80 -1.81
C PHE A 47 5.45 25.32 -1.50
N LEU A 48 5.90 25.22 -0.25
CA LEU A 48 7.23 25.67 0.19
C LEU A 48 8.38 24.87 -0.45
N PHE A 49 8.21 23.58 -0.70
CA PHE A 49 9.21 22.72 -1.35
C PHE A 49 9.09 22.66 -2.87
N LYS A 50 8.08 23.31 -3.48
CA LYS A 50 7.94 23.48 -4.93
C LYS A 50 9.21 24.04 -5.61
N PRO A 51 9.89 25.10 -5.11
CA PRO A 51 11.17 25.56 -5.68
C PRO A 51 12.30 24.53 -5.54
N LEU A 52 12.26 23.65 -4.53
CA LEU A 52 13.27 22.61 -4.29
C LEU A 52 13.08 21.35 -5.14
N ARG A 53 12.09 21.33 -6.05
CA ARG A 53 11.76 20.23 -6.99
C ARG A 53 11.51 18.87 -6.32
N GLN A 54 11.10 18.86 -5.05
CA GLN A 54 10.82 17.63 -4.30
C GLN A 54 9.47 17.01 -4.72
N PRO A 55 9.34 15.67 -4.80
CA PRO A 55 8.05 14.99 -4.88
C PRO A 55 7.13 15.33 -3.70
N LYS A 56 5.82 15.40 -3.92
CA LYS A 56 4.83 15.81 -2.91
C LYS A 56 4.78 14.85 -1.73
N VAL A 57 5.07 13.57 -1.97
CA VAL A 57 5.16 12.54 -0.92
C VAL A 57 6.10 12.98 0.21
N ILE A 58 7.20 13.69 -0.10
CA ILE A 58 8.16 14.16 0.90
C ILE A 58 7.55 15.28 1.75
N ALA A 59 6.79 16.19 1.14
CA ALA A 59 6.04 17.22 1.87
C ALA A 59 4.93 16.64 2.76
N GLU A 60 4.31 15.54 2.32
CA GLU A 60 3.28 14.81 3.07
C GLU A 60 3.88 14.08 4.27
N ILE A 61 4.99 13.35 4.09
CA ILE A 61 5.74 12.70 5.17
C ILE A 61 6.25 13.73 6.19
N LEU A 62 6.85 14.84 5.73
CA LEU A 62 7.34 15.90 6.63
C LEU A 62 6.19 16.58 7.38
N GLY A 63 5.04 16.80 6.73
CA GLY A 63 3.83 17.27 7.40
C GLY A 63 3.37 16.32 8.51
N GLY A 64 3.33 15.00 8.25
CA GLY A 64 3.00 13.99 9.24
C GLY A 64 3.97 13.96 10.43
N ILE A 65 5.28 13.98 10.18
CA ILE A 65 6.33 14.03 11.22
C ILE A 65 6.19 15.28 12.09
N ILE A 66 5.89 16.44 11.47
CA ILE A 66 5.78 17.71 12.17
C ILE A 66 4.49 17.80 13.02
N LEU A 67 3.38 17.25 12.53
CA LEU A 67 2.11 17.20 13.24
C LEU A 67 2.07 16.16 14.36
N GLY A 68 2.79 15.06 14.20
CA GLY A 68 2.89 13.98 15.18
C GLY A 68 3.78 14.28 16.39
N PRO A 69 4.04 13.25 17.25
CA PRO A 69 4.79 13.40 18.51
C PRO A 69 6.25 13.85 18.34
N SER A 70 6.82 13.79 17.13
CA SER A 70 8.21 14.16 16.88
C SER A 70 8.48 15.66 17.00
N ALA A 71 7.51 16.53 16.66
CA ALA A 71 7.64 17.99 16.76
C ALA A 71 6.50 18.65 17.54
N PHE A 72 5.34 18.97 16.93
CA PHE A 72 4.27 19.68 17.65
C PHE A 72 3.63 18.81 18.74
N GLY A 73 3.54 17.50 18.52
CA GLY A 73 3.05 16.53 19.52
C GLY A 73 3.97 16.31 20.73
N ARG A 74 5.05 17.09 20.87
CA ARG A 74 5.79 17.20 22.14
C ARG A 74 4.99 17.96 23.20
N ASN A 75 4.05 18.82 22.82
CA ASN A 75 3.04 19.33 23.74
C ASN A 75 1.90 18.30 23.90
N GLN A 76 1.72 17.81 25.13
CA GLN A 76 0.66 16.85 25.48
C GLN A 76 -0.74 17.45 25.33
N GLU A 77 -0.93 18.74 25.61
CA GLU A 77 -2.24 19.41 25.47
C GLU A 77 -2.72 19.38 24.01
N TYR A 78 -1.82 19.69 23.07
CA TYR A 78 -2.10 19.64 21.64
C TYR A 78 -2.40 18.20 21.15
N MET A 79 -1.69 17.19 21.67
CA MET A 79 -2.02 15.79 21.40
C MET A 79 -3.38 15.41 21.96
N HIS A 80 -3.70 15.74 23.21
CA HIS A 80 -5.01 15.44 23.81
C HIS A 80 -6.18 16.20 23.14
N LEU A 81 -5.95 17.40 22.62
CA LEU A 81 -6.98 18.21 21.96
C LEU A 81 -7.22 17.83 20.50
N ILE A 82 -6.15 17.56 19.72
CA ILE A 82 -6.24 17.39 18.25
C ILE A 82 -6.00 15.95 17.81
N PHE A 83 -5.20 15.16 18.54
CA PHE A 83 -4.89 13.76 18.20
C PHE A 83 -5.05 12.81 19.41
N PRO A 84 -6.22 12.82 20.10
CA PRO A 84 -6.44 11.96 21.26
C PRO A 84 -6.39 10.49 20.88
N THR A 85 -5.89 9.65 21.78
CA THR A 85 -5.60 8.22 21.53
C THR A 85 -6.80 7.38 21.10
N TRP A 86 -8.04 7.82 21.40
CA TRP A 86 -9.27 7.17 20.93
C TRP A 86 -9.57 7.44 19.45
N SER A 87 -9.04 8.53 18.88
CA SER A 87 -9.24 8.90 17.46
C SER A 87 -8.24 8.23 16.52
N THR A 88 -7.09 7.78 17.03
CA THR A 88 -6.02 7.16 16.22
C THR A 88 -6.51 5.97 15.38
N PRO A 89 -7.30 5.00 15.89
CA PRO A 89 -7.81 3.89 15.08
C PRO A 89 -8.76 4.34 13.96
N ILE A 90 -9.48 5.44 14.14
CA ILE A 90 -10.38 6.02 13.13
C ILE A 90 -9.54 6.62 11.98
N LEU A 91 -8.51 7.40 12.33
CA LEU A 91 -7.54 7.92 11.37
C LEU A 91 -6.76 6.80 10.65
N GLU A 92 -6.32 5.77 11.36
CA GLU A 92 -5.64 4.60 10.80
C GLU A 92 -6.54 3.87 9.79
N THR A 93 -7.80 3.60 10.13
CA THR A 93 -8.77 2.95 9.23
C THR A 93 -8.95 3.74 7.93
N ILE A 94 -9.18 5.05 8.02
CA ILE A 94 -9.38 5.92 6.86
C ILE A 94 -8.09 6.09 6.06
N SER A 95 -6.93 6.14 6.72
CA SER A 95 -5.62 6.14 6.09
C SER A 95 -5.34 4.84 5.33
N SER A 96 -5.74 3.69 5.88
CA SER A 96 -5.63 2.38 5.23
C SER A 96 -6.51 2.29 3.98
N ILE A 97 -7.78 2.71 4.06
CA ILE A 97 -8.69 2.77 2.90
C ILE A 97 -8.14 3.73 1.83
N GLY A 98 -7.66 4.91 2.24
CA GLY A 98 -7.04 5.89 1.33
C GLY A 98 -5.76 5.38 0.66
N LEU A 99 -4.91 4.68 1.41
CA LEU A 99 -3.72 3.98 0.91
C LEU A 99 -4.11 2.89 -0.10
N LEU A 100 -5.20 2.16 0.15
CA LEU A 100 -5.69 1.09 -0.72
C LEU A 100 -6.22 1.64 -2.05
N PHE A 101 -7.10 2.64 -2.05
CA PHE A 101 -7.54 3.26 -3.31
C PHE A 101 -6.39 3.92 -4.08
N PHE A 102 -5.37 4.41 -3.38
CA PHE A 102 -4.13 4.88 -3.99
C PHE A 102 -3.28 3.74 -4.60
N LEU A 103 -3.12 2.61 -3.90
CA LEU A 103 -2.48 1.39 -4.42
C LEU A 103 -3.17 0.89 -5.68
N PHE A 104 -4.50 0.83 -5.67
CA PHE A 104 -5.33 0.43 -6.80
C PHE A 104 -5.15 1.38 -8.00
N LEU A 105 -5.22 2.70 -7.77
CA LEU A 105 -5.00 3.70 -8.82
C LEU A 105 -3.58 3.62 -9.42
N VAL A 106 -2.56 3.38 -8.59
CA VAL A 106 -1.19 3.11 -9.05
C VAL A 106 -1.15 1.82 -9.89
N GLY A 107 -1.81 0.75 -9.46
CA GLY A 107 -1.89 -0.52 -10.19
C GLY A 107 -2.51 -0.37 -11.59
N LEU A 108 -3.47 0.55 -11.76
CA LEU A 108 -4.09 0.85 -13.06
C LEU A 108 -3.18 1.64 -14.01
N GLU A 109 -2.23 2.43 -13.50
CA GLU A 109 -1.30 3.26 -14.31
C GLU A 109 -0.05 2.47 -14.78
N LEU A 110 0.19 1.27 -14.25
CA LEU A 110 1.43 0.50 -14.47
C LEU A 110 1.35 -0.53 -15.61
N ASP A 111 2.18 -0.37 -16.66
CA ASP A 111 2.35 -1.41 -17.68
C ASP A 111 3.18 -2.60 -17.16
N LEU A 112 2.47 -3.61 -16.66
CA LEU A 112 3.02 -4.92 -16.28
C LEU A 112 3.77 -5.62 -17.42
N SER A 113 3.46 -5.30 -18.69
CA SER A 113 4.09 -5.89 -19.87
C SER A 113 5.55 -5.45 -19.99
N SER A 114 5.85 -4.18 -19.70
CA SER A 114 7.22 -3.67 -19.66
C SER A 114 7.99 -4.14 -18.43
N ILE A 115 7.35 -4.18 -17.25
CA ILE A 115 7.93 -4.78 -16.04
C ILE A 115 8.42 -6.22 -16.31
N LYS A 116 7.64 -7.03 -17.02
CA LYS A 116 8.01 -8.41 -17.37
C LYS A 116 9.24 -8.49 -18.30
N LYS A 117 9.44 -7.54 -19.22
CA LYS A 117 10.63 -7.48 -20.11
C LYS A 117 11.91 -7.20 -19.31
N SER A 118 11.85 -6.35 -18.29
CA SER A 118 12.98 -6.03 -17.41
C SER A 118 13.33 -7.12 -16.37
N GLY A 119 12.46 -8.11 -16.17
CA GLY A 119 12.44 -9.01 -15.01
C GLY A 119 13.79 -9.62 -14.60
N LYS A 120 14.60 -10.12 -15.55
CA LYS A 120 15.91 -10.73 -15.24
C LYS A 120 16.92 -9.75 -14.61
N LYS A 121 16.93 -8.49 -15.05
CA LYS A 121 17.80 -7.45 -14.47
C LYS A 121 17.22 -6.93 -13.16
N ALA A 122 15.90 -6.73 -13.12
CA ALA A 122 15.17 -6.32 -11.93
C ALA A 122 15.36 -7.29 -10.75
N PHE A 123 15.33 -8.61 -10.99
CA PHE A 123 15.59 -9.62 -9.97
C PHE A 123 17.00 -9.55 -9.38
N ALA A 124 18.02 -9.32 -10.22
CA ALA A 124 19.40 -9.14 -9.74
C ALA A 124 19.55 -7.86 -8.88
N ILE A 125 18.88 -6.77 -9.27
CA ILE A 125 18.85 -5.51 -8.51
C ILE A 125 18.11 -5.72 -7.18
N ALA A 126 16.98 -6.43 -7.18
CA ALA A 126 16.22 -6.78 -5.98
C ALA A 126 17.06 -7.64 -5.01
N ALA A 127 17.65 -8.73 -5.50
CA ALA A 127 18.48 -9.62 -4.69
C ALA A 127 19.70 -8.90 -4.08
N ALA A 128 20.39 -8.04 -4.84
CA ALA A 128 21.48 -7.22 -4.31
C ALA A 128 20.97 -6.16 -3.31
N GLY A 129 19.86 -5.50 -3.63
CA GLY A 129 19.22 -4.47 -2.81
C GLY A 129 18.64 -4.98 -1.49
N ILE A 130 18.34 -6.28 -1.38
CA ILE A 130 17.95 -6.92 -0.11
C ILE A 130 19.19 -7.45 0.63
N SER A 131 20.02 -8.25 -0.04
CA SER A 131 21.14 -8.94 0.61
C SER A 131 22.20 -7.99 1.17
N LEU A 132 22.54 -6.90 0.47
CA LEU A 132 23.59 -5.99 0.91
C LEU A 132 23.19 -5.20 2.17
N PRO A 133 22.00 -4.54 2.25
CA PRO A 133 21.53 -3.94 3.51
C PRO A 133 21.33 -4.97 4.63
N PHE A 134 20.89 -6.19 4.32
CA PHE A 134 20.73 -7.23 5.35
C PHE A 134 22.09 -7.64 5.96
N ILE A 135 23.14 -7.79 5.15
CA ILE A 135 24.51 -8.06 5.64
C ILE A 135 25.03 -6.88 6.48
N LEU A 136 24.83 -5.64 6.02
CA LEU A 136 25.18 -4.45 6.81
C LEU A 136 24.41 -4.37 8.13
N ALA A 137 23.14 -4.79 8.15
CA ALA A 137 22.31 -4.84 9.34
C ALA A 137 22.81 -5.83 10.39
N ILE A 138 23.41 -6.96 10.00
CA ILE A 138 24.10 -7.88 10.94
C ILE A 138 25.25 -7.14 11.64
N GLY A 139 26.06 -6.42 10.88
CA GLY A 139 27.17 -5.61 11.40
C GLY A 139 26.69 -4.51 12.36
N LEU A 140 25.73 -3.69 11.90
CA LEU A 140 25.09 -2.64 12.69
C LEU A 140 24.46 -3.19 13.97
N ALA A 141 23.74 -4.30 13.90
CA ALA A 141 23.10 -4.92 15.05
C ALA A 141 24.13 -5.36 16.12
N SER A 142 25.29 -5.88 15.71
CA SER A 142 26.38 -6.25 16.62
C SER A 142 27.05 -5.06 17.32
N ILE A 143 26.91 -3.85 16.77
CA ILE A 143 27.38 -2.58 17.36
C ILE A 143 26.30 -2.01 18.28
N PHE A 144 25.07 -1.85 17.78
CA PHE A 144 23.96 -1.28 18.56
C PHE A 144 23.62 -2.12 19.81
N LEU A 145 23.68 -3.46 19.75
CA LEU A 145 23.49 -4.31 20.93
C LEU A 145 24.59 -4.14 22.00
N LYS A 146 25.76 -3.56 21.68
CA LYS A 146 26.79 -3.23 22.68
C LYS A 146 26.59 -1.86 23.31
N VAL A 147 25.82 -0.98 22.66
CA VAL A 147 25.53 0.39 23.12
C VAL A 147 24.21 0.44 23.89
N ILE A 148 23.18 -0.27 23.42
CA ILE A 148 21.86 -0.36 24.04
C ILE A 148 21.84 -1.58 24.99
N HIS A 149 22.81 -1.65 25.91
CA HIS A 149 23.04 -2.84 26.74
C HIS A 149 22.19 -2.87 28.03
N ASP A 150 20.95 -2.38 27.97
CA ASP A 150 20.04 -2.26 29.12
C ASP A 150 18.74 -3.07 28.98
N GLU A 151 18.47 -3.82 30.05
CA GLU A 151 17.22 -4.46 30.51
C GLU A 151 16.45 -5.47 29.63
N ASN A 152 16.47 -5.41 28.28
CA ASN A 152 15.57 -6.24 27.47
C ASN A 152 16.23 -7.45 26.77
N LYS A 153 15.81 -8.66 27.19
CA LYS A 153 16.28 -9.98 26.71
C LYS A 153 15.77 -10.36 25.30
N VAL A 154 15.92 -9.48 24.32
CA VAL A 154 15.67 -9.81 22.90
C VAL A 154 16.83 -10.68 22.40
N GLY A 155 16.52 -11.84 21.83
CA GLY A 155 17.55 -12.73 21.28
C GLY A 155 18.29 -12.08 20.10
N PHE A 156 19.61 -12.31 20.02
CA PHE A 156 20.47 -11.71 18.98
C PHE A 156 19.94 -11.94 17.56
N ILE A 157 19.45 -13.15 17.28
CA ILE A 157 18.89 -13.54 15.98
C ILE A 157 17.62 -12.75 15.67
N GLN A 158 16.71 -12.59 16.65
CA GLN A 158 15.49 -11.81 16.50
C GLN A 158 15.79 -10.35 16.15
N TYR A 159 16.72 -9.72 16.88
CA TYR A 159 17.10 -8.33 16.65
C TYR A 159 17.80 -8.16 15.30
N VAL A 160 18.72 -9.06 14.93
CA VAL A 160 19.39 -9.07 13.62
C VAL A 160 18.39 -9.22 12.47
N VAL A 161 17.43 -10.15 12.56
CA VAL A 161 16.39 -10.32 11.53
C VAL A 161 15.52 -9.07 11.48
N PHE A 162 15.03 -8.56 12.61
CA PHE A 162 14.19 -7.36 12.62
C PHE A 162 14.90 -6.14 12.00
N MET A 163 16.16 -5.90 12.33
CA MET A 163 16.99 -4.84 11.74
C MET A 163 17.25 -5.09 10.24
N GLY A 164 17.59 -6.31 9.84
CA GLY A 164 17.84 -6.67 8.44
C GLY A 164 16.61 -6.50 7.56
N VAL A 165 15.44 -6.92 8.04
CA VAL A 165 14.14 -6.74 7.38
C VAL A 165 13.78 -5.26 7.29
N SER A 166 13.93 -4.49 8.38
CA SER A 166 13.64 -3.05 8.41
C SER A 166 14.53 -2.21 7.49
N LEU A 167 15.77 -2.64 7.24
CA LEU A 167 16.74 -1.91 6.41
C LEU A 167 16.81 -2.37 4.94
N SER A 168 16.17 -3.49 4.59
CA SER A 168 16.22 -4.06 3.22
C SER A 168 14.93 -3.88 2.41
N ILE A 169 13.79 -3.62 3.04
CA ILE A 169 12.50 -3.49 2.35
C ILE A 169 12.35 -2.11 1.70
N THR A 170 11.99 -2.10 0.41
CA THR A 170 11.65 -0.89 -0.34
C THR A 170 10.14 -0.81 -0.58
N ALA A 171 9.46 0.21 -0.06
CA ALA A 171 8.03 0.41 -0.27
C ALA A 171 7.69 0.72 -1.75
N PHE A 172 7.25 -0.30 -2.49
CA PHE A 172 6.74 -0.20 -3.86
C PHE A 172 5.76 0.97 -4.11
N PRO A 173 4.78 1.27 -3.22
CA PRO A 173 3.74 2.27 -3.51
C PRO A 173 4.30 3.69 -3.54
N VAL A 174 5.21 3.99 -2.61
CA VAL A 174 5.91 5.28 -2.51
C VAL A 174 6.80 5.49 -3.73
N LEU A 175 7.56 4.47 -4.13
CA LEU A 175 8.38 4.52 -5.34
C LEU A 175 7.53 4.79 -6.59
N ALA A 176 6.44 4.04 -6.76
CA ALA A 176 5.55 4.18 -7.92
C ALA A 176 5.03 5.61 -8.09
N ARG A 177 4.56 6.22 -6.99
CA ARG A 177 4.08 7.60 -7.00
C ARG A 177 5.19 8.63 -7.23
N ILE A 178 6.38 8.43 -6.69
CA ILE A 178 7.52 9.31 -6.97
C ILE A 178 7.86 9.26 -8.48
N LEU A 179 7.89 8.07 -9.09
CA LEU A 179 8.09 7.92 -10.52
C LEU A 179 6.92 8.50 -11.35
N ALA A 180 5.68 8.42 -10.87
CA ALA A 180 4.51 9.02 -11.52
C ALA A 180 4.56 10.56 -11.49
N GLU A 181 4.83 11.16 -10.32
CA GLU A 181 4.94 12.61 -10.16
C GLU A 181 6.12 13.19 -10.97
N LEU A 182 7.23 12.44 -11.10
CA LEU A 182 8.38 12.79 -11.94
C LEU A 182 8.20 12.45 -13.43
N LYS A 183 7.10 11.78 -13.83
CA LYS A 183 6.84 11.26 -15.19
C LYS A 183 7.89 10.26 -15.71
N LEU A 184 8.51 9.50 -14.81
CA LEU A 184 9.58 8.54 -15.10
C LEU A 184 9.12 7.07 -15.21
N LEU A 185 7.85 6.76 -14.92
CA LEU A 185 7.31 5.38 -14.99
C LEU A 185 7.69 4.64 -16.27
N ASN A 186 7.42 5.24 -17.43
CA ASN A 186 7.64 4.66 -18.76
C ASN A 186 9.08 4.84 -19.28
N SER A 187 10.03 5.21 -18.41
CA SER A 187 11.46 5.21 -18.74
C SER A 187 12.06 3.84 -18.42
N ARG A 188 13.10 3.41 -19.15
CA ARG A 188 13.76 2.12 -18.89
C ARG A 188 14.24 1.95 -17.44
N VAL A 189 14.66 3.06 -16.80
CA VAL A 189 15.05 3.08 -15.39
C VAL A 189 13.82 2.85 -14.50
N GLY A 190 12.72 3.56 -14.78
CA GLY A 190 11.43 3.38 -14.12
C GLY A 190 10.92 1.94 -14.23
N GLU A 191 10.85 1.38 -15.44
CA GLU A 191 10.47 -0.01 -15.70
C GLU A 191 11.30 -1.00 -14.84
N THR A 192 12.64 -0.85 -14.84
CA THR A 192 13.52 -1.71 -14.02
C THR A 192 13.34 -1.52 -12.51
N ALA A 193 13.12 -0.29 -12.05
CA ALA A 193 12.95 0.02 -10.62
C ALA A 193 11.59 -0.46 -10.10
N MET A 194 10.52 -0.26 -10.88
CA MET A 194 9.18 -0.79 -10.59
C MET A 194 9.18 -2.32 -10.54
N ALA A 195 9.86 -2.96 -11.49
CA ALA A 195 10.01 -4.42 -11.50
C ALA A 195 10.82 -4.92 -10.29
N ALA A 196 11.91 -4.24 -9.91
CA ALA A 196 12.72 -4.62 -8.75
C ALA A 196 11.95 -4.44 -7.44
N ALA A 197 11.23 -3.33 -7.29
CA ALA A 197 10.38 -3.07 -6.13
C ALA A 197 9.23 -4.08 -6.00
N ALA A 198 8.63 -4.54 -7.11
CA ALA A 198 7.61 -5.58 -7.08
C ALA A 198 8.17 -6.95 -6.59
N PHE A 199 9.40 -7.30 -6.97
CA PHE A 199 10.07 -8.47 -6.40
C PHE A 199 10.41 -8.26 -4.91
N ASN A 200 10.87 -7.06 -4.53
CA ASN A 200 11.15 -6.74 -3.14
C ASN A 200 9.91 -6.83 -2.26
N ASP A 201 8.74 -6.39 -2.72
CA ASP A 201 7.49 -6.43 -1.95
C ASP A 201 7.05 -7.88 -1.65
N VAL A 202 7.13 -8.78 -2.64
CA VAL A 202 6.87 -10.22 -2.44
C VAL A 202 7.83 -10.83 -1.42
N VAL A 203 9.12 -10.47 -1.48
CA VAL A 203 10.12 -10.94 -0.49
C VAL A 203 9.90 -10.29 0.88
N ALA A 204 9.42 -9.04 0.93
CA ALA A 204 9.11 -8.30 2.16
C ALA A 204 8.05 -9.03 2.99
N TRP A 205 6.97 -9.53 2.37
CA TRP A 205 5.94 -10.30 3.07
C TRP A 205 6.48 -11.61 3.66
N VAL A 206 7.35 -12.33 2.94
CA VAL A 206 8.00 -13.56 3.44
C VAL A 206 8.96 -13.24 4.59
N LEU A 207 9.75 -12.18 4.47
CA LEU A 207 10.67 -11.71 5.50
C LEU A 207 9.95 -11.16 6.75
N LEU A 208 8.82 -10.49 6.58
CA LEU A 208 7.97 -10.02 7.67
C LEU A 208 7.33 -11.19 8.43
N ALA A 209 6.82 -12.20 7.70
CA ALA A 209 6.34 -13.43 8.30
C ALA A 209 7.46 -14.14 9.09
N LEU A 210 8.69 -14.18 8.57
CA LEU A 210 9.87 -14.70 9.28
C LEU A 210 10.25 -13.86 10.53
N ALA A 211 10.14 -12.54 10.47
CA ALA A 211 10.41 -11.67 11.62
C ALA A 211 9.37 -11.88 12.74
N ILE A 212 8.08 -11.95 12.40
CA ILE A 212 6.98 -12.26 13.35
C ILE A 212 7.14 -13.68 13.92
N ALA A 213 7.53 -14.64 13.07
CA ALA A 213 7.79 -16.03 13.45
C ALA A 213 8.91 -16.19 14.48
N LEU A 214 9.89 -15.28 14.50
CA LEU A 214 11.03 -15.30 15.41
C LEU A 214 10.83 -14.39 16.64
N SER A 215 10.06 -13.31 16.52
CA SER A 215 9.75 -12.40 17.64
C SER A 215 8.74 -12.97 18.65
N GLY A 216 8.05 -14.06 18.30
CA GLY A 216 7.36 -14.92 19.26
C GLY A 216 8.35 -15.55 20.25
N GLY A 217 8.42 -15.01 21.47
CA GLY A 217 9.25 -15.55 22.55
C GLY A 217 8.90 -17.00 22.93
N SER A 218 9.77 -17.61 23.74
CA SER A 218 9.88 -19.06 24.03
C SER A 218 8.61 -19.81 24.46
N SER A 219 7.51 -19.11 24.74
CA SER A 219 6.20 -19.67 25.08
C SER A 219 5.28 -19.92 23.86
N ARG A 220 5.69 -19.57 22.63
CA ARG A 220 4.95 -19.89 21.40
C ARG A 220 5.62 -21.03 20.63
N SER A 221 4.84 -22.06 20.29
CA SER A 221 5.31 -23.20 19.51
C SER A 221 5.67 -22.78 18.06
N PRO A 222 6.74 -23.32 17.46
CA PRO A 222 7.12 -23.04 16.06
C PRO A 222 6.02 -23.34 15.02
N LEU A 223 5.04 -24.16 15.40
CA LEU A 223 3.81 -24.42 14.64
C LEU A 223 3.06 -23.14 14.24
N VAL A 224 3.01 -22.13 15.11
CA VAL A 224 2.33 -20.85 14.80
C VAL A 224 3.02 -20.12 13.65
N SER A 225 4.36 -20.11 13.66
CA SER A 225 5.21 -19.52 12.63
C SER A 225 5.03 -20.20 11.27
N ILE A 226 4.99 -21.53 11.26
CA ILE A 226 4.71 -22.33 10.07
C ILE A 226 3.29 -22.08 9.56
N TRP A 227 2.30 -22.00 10.47
CA TRP A 227 0.90 -21.75 10.13
C TRP A 227 0.71 -20.38 9.45
N VAL A 228 1.32 -19.31 9.98
CA VAL A 228 1.28 -17.98 9.36
C VAL A 228 1.86 -18.00 7.94
N LEU A 229 3.00 -18.69 7.73
CA LEU A 229 3.62 -18.81 6.41
C LEU A 229 2.73 -19.61 5.45
N VAL A 230 2.15 -20.73 5.89
CA VAL A 230 1.20 -21.54 5.10
C VAL A 230 -0.05 -20.73 4.73
N CYS A 231 -0.63 -19.97 5.66
CA CYS A 231 -1.76 -19.08 5.38
C CYS A 231 -1.40 -18.00 4.35
N GLY A 232 -0.22 -17.39 4.45
CA GLY A 232 0.25 -16.41 3.47
C GLY A 232 0.43 -17.01 2.07
N VAL A 233 1.05 -18.18 1.96
CA VAL A 233 1.20 -18.90 0.68
C VAL A 233 -0.16 -19.33 0.11
N ALA A 234 -1.08 -19.81 0.96
CA ALA A 234 -2.43 -20.18 0.56
C ALA A 234 -3.24 -18.97 0.05
N PHE A 235 -3.11 -17.80 0.68
CA PHE A 235 -3.75 -16.56 0.24
C PHE A 235 -3.20 -16.09 -1.12
N VAL A 236 -1.89 -16.10 -1.32
CA VAL A 236 -1.26 -15.77 -2.62
C VAL A 236 -1.67 -16.78 -3.69
N ALA A 237 -1.75 -18.08 -3.37
CA ALA A 237 -2.24 -19.10 -4.28
C ALA A 237 -3.72 -18.87 -4.64
N PHE A 238 -4.59 -18.54 -3.67
CA PHE A 238 -6.00 -18.23 -3.89
C PHE A 238 -6.18 -17.00 -4.81
N MET A 239 -5.44 -15.92 -4.57
CA MET A 239 -5.40 -14.74 -5.45
C MET A 239 -5.06 -15.10 -6.91
N LEU A 240 -4.04 -15.95 -7.11
CA LEU A 240 -3.55 -16.34 -8.43
C LEU A 240 -4.39 -17.42 -9.14
N LEU A 241 -5.06 -18.29 -8.38
CA LEU A 241 -5.79 -19.46 -8.89
C LEU A 241 -7.32 -19.29 -8.90
N VAL A 242 -7.88 -18.35 -8.16
CA VAL A 242 -9.34 -18.09 -8.09
C VAL A 242 -9.66 -16.70 -8.61
N ILE A 243 -9.15 -15.65 -7.97
CA ILE A 243 -9.51 -14.26 -8.31
C ILE A 243 -9.04 -13.92 -9.74
N LYS A 244 -7.79 -14.22 -10.08
CA LYS A 244 -7.24 -13.98 -11.43
C LYS A 244 -8.05 -14.64 -12.58
N PRO A 245 -8.37 -15.95 -12.56
CA PRO A 245 -9.23 -16.52 -13.61
C PRO A 245 -10.67 -16.01 -13.57
N VAL A 246 -11.25 -15.70 -12.41
CA VAL A 246 -12.59 -15.08 -12.31
C VAL A 246 -12.60 -13.70 -12.98
N MET A 247 -11.60 -12.84 -12.72
CA MET A 247 -11.44 -11.55 -13.43
C MET A 247 -11.28 -11.73 -14.94
N ASN A 248 -10.44 -12.67 -15.38
CA ASN A 248 -10.25 -12.96 -16.80
C ASN A 248 -11.52 -13.51 -17.47
N TRP A 249 -12.34 -14.29 -16.76
CA TRP A 249 -13.62 -14.80 -17.24
C TRP A 249 -14.66 -13.67 -17.36
N MET A 250 -14.76 -12.81 -16.33
CA MET A 250 -15.63 -11.62 -16.38
C MET A 250 -15.25 -10.66 -17.51
N SER A 251 -13.95 -10.47 -17.77
CA SER A 251 -13.45 -9.67 -18.89
C SER A 251 -13.76 -10.29 -20.25
N LYS A 252 -13.58 -11.60 -20.42
CA LYS A 252 -13.86 -12.31 -21.69
C LYS A 252 -15.35 -12.39 -22.03
N ASN A 253 -16.22 -12.43 -21.03
CA ASN A 253 -17.67 -12.45 -21.23
C ASN A 253 -18.26 -11.06 -21.53
N HIS A 254 -17.44 -10.02 -21.61
CA HIS A 254 -17.92 -8.64 -21.71
C HIS A 254 -18.18 -8.17 -23.15
N ASN A 255 -19.25 -8.67 -23.76
CA ASN A 255 -19.83 -8.05 -24.95
C ASN A 255 -20.57 -6.76 -24.55
N GLY A 256 -20.14 -5.63 -25.11
CA GLY A 256 -20.28 -4.32 -24.49
C GLY A 256 -21.72 -3.81 -24.29
N THR A 257 -22.03 -3.41 -23.05
CA THR A 257 -23.14 -2.50 -22.74
C THR A 257 -22.71 -1.45 -21.70
N ASN A 258 -22.97 -0.16 -21.99
CA ASN A 258 -22.45 1.01 -21.25
C ASN A 258 -22.89 1.13 -19.77
N ASN A 259 -23.61 0.16 -19.21
CA ASN A 259 -24.12 0.23 -17.84
C ASN A 259 -23.24 -0.51 -16.81
N VAL A 260 -22.40 -1.44 -17.28
CA VAL A 260 -21.64 -2.35 -16.38
C VAL A 260 -20.31 -1.74 -15.90
N ASP A 261 -19.75 -0.71 -16.55
CA ASP A 261 -18.59 0.05 -16.04
C ASP A 261 -18.78 0.48 -14.58
N LYS A 262 -19.97 0.98 -14.25
CA LYS A 262 -20.34 1.37 -12.88
C LYS A 262 -20.37 0.18 -11.94
N ALA A 263 -20.82 -0.99 -12.42
CA ALA A 263 -20.88 -2.22 -11.64
C ALA A 263 -19.49 -2.83 -11.44
N TYR A 264 -18.57 -2.77 -12.42
CA TYR A 264 -17.19 -3.23 -12.22
C TYR A 264 -16.41 -2.33 -11.25
N ILE A 265 -16.58 -1.01 -11.34
CA ILE A 265 -16.03 -0.08 -10.34
C ILE A 265 -16.65 -0.40 -8.97
N CYS A 266 -17.98 -0.51 -8.87
CA CYS A 266 -18.67 -0.85 -7.62
C CYS A 266 -18.22 -2.20 -7.04
N LEU A 267 -18.02 -3.24 -7.85
CA LEU A 267 -17.70 -4.60 -7.41
C LEU A 267 -16.21 -4.81 -7.14
N THR A 268 -15.34 -3.98 -7.73
CA THR A 268 -13.92 -3.92 -7.36
C THR A 268 -13.73 -3.14 -6.06
N LEU A 269 -14.59 -2.16 -5.75
CA LEU A 269 -14.61 -1.43 -4.47
C LEU A 269 -15.32 -2.25 -3.37
N SER A 270 -16.46 -2.89 -3.66
CA SER A 270 -17.20 -3.77 -2.73
C SER A 270 -16.59 -5.17 -2.62
N GLY A 271 -15.38 -5.39 -3.15
CA GLY A 271 -14.57 -6.55 -2.83
C GLY A 271 -13.96 -6.47 -1.42
N GLU A 272 -13.95 -5.27 -0.83
CA GLU A 272 -13.34 -4.96 0.46
C GLU A 272 -14.39 -4.50 1.48
N ASP A 273 -15.33 -3.64 1.09
CA ASP A 273 -16.47 -3.23 1.93
C ASP A 273 -17.77 -3.99 1.58
N ASN A 274 -18.15 -4.93 2.44
CA ASN A 274 -19.56 -5.27 2.63
C ASN A 274 -20.22 -4.17 3.48
N PHE A 275 -21.43 -3.72 3.11
CA PHE A 275 -22.18 -2.60 3.73
C PHE A 275 -21.56 -1.23 3.36
N ASP A 276 -22.23 -0.29 2.69
CA ASP A 276 -23.66 0.06 2.64
C ASP A 276 -24.13 0.43 1.22
N ALA A 277 -25.40 0.16 0.91
CA ALA A 277 -26.00 0.31 -0.41
C ALA A 277 -27.11 1.38 -0.48
N ASN A 278 -26.95 2.54 0.18
CA ASN A 278 -27.97 3.59 0.14
C ASN A 278 -27.48 5.05 0.24
N THR A 279 -27.08 5.67 -0.88
CA THR A 279 -27.43 7.08 -1.22
C THR A 279 -26.94 7.52 -2.62
N GLY A 280 -27.87 7.92 -3.50
CA GLY A 280 -27.56 8.29 -4.88
C GLY A 280 -27.00 9.72 -5.08
N LYS A 281 -25.78 10.03 -4.58
CA LYS A 281 -25.20 11.40 -4.67
C LYS A 281 -23.78 11.53 -5.30
N ILE A 282 -23.20 10.47 -5.86
CA ILE A 282 -21.80 10.48 -6.37
C ILE A 282 -21.67 10.88 -7.87
N GLY A 283 -22.79 11.12 -8.57
CA GLY A 283 -22.83 11.38 -10.02
C GLY A 283 -21.86 12.44 -10.59
N PRO A 284 -21.70 13.64 -9.98
CA PRO A 284 -20.94 14.73 -10.60
C PRO A 284 -19.43 14.49 -10.73
N TYR A 285 -18.82 13.76 -9.80
CA TYR A 285 -17.36 13.59 -9.74
C TYR A 285 -16.85 12.61 -10.80
N MET A 286 -17.60 11.54 -11.04
CA MET A 286 -17.24 10.48 -11.99
C MET A 286 -17.14 10.98 -13.44
N GLY A 287 -17.90 12.03 -13.80
CA GLY A 287 -17.81 12.68 -15.12
C GLY A 287 -16.45 13.29 -15.42
N ARG A 288 -15.71 13.76 -14.41
CA ARG A 288 -14.37 14.37 -14.57
C ARG A 288 -13.25 13.32 -14.66
N LEU A 289 -13.52 12.09 -14.23
CA LEU A 289 -12.65 10.94 -14.46
C LEU A 289 -12.81 10.40 -15.89
N ARG A 290 -14.08 10.32 -16.35
CA ARG A 290 -14.45 9.83 -17.70
C ARG A 290 -13.73 10.58 -18.83
N SER A 291 -13.57 11.90 -18.75
CA SER A 291 -12.91 12.68 -19.82
C SER A 291 -11.40 12.45 -19.93
N LYS A 292 -10.74 11.84 -18.93
CA LYS A 292 -9.35 11.40 -19.04
C LYS A 292 -9.24 9.98 -19.60
N LEU A 293 -10.07 9.06 -19.11
CA LEU A 293 -10.06 7.65 -19.50
C LEU A 293 -10.38 7.44 -20.99
N TRP A 294 -11.20 8.31 -21.60
CA TRP A 294 -11.65 8.15 -22.99
C TRP A 294 -10.65 8.56 -24.09
N HIS A 295 -9.47 9.09 -23.74
CA HIS A 295 -8.58 9.72 -24.73
C HIS A 295 -7.31 8.93 -25.11
N GLN A 296 -7.13 7.70 -24.61
CA GLN A 296 -5.94 6.87 -24.89
C GLN A 296 -6.30 5.40 -25.23
N ASN A 297 -6.13 5.04 -26.50
CA ASN A 297 -6.49 3.73 -27.06
C ASN A 297 -5.49 2.61 -26.70
N TYR A 298 -5.59 2.02 -25.51
CA TYR A 298 -4.73 0.89 -25.10
C TYR A 298 -5.40 -0.49 -25.08
N TRP A 299 -6.72 -0.57 -24.97
CA TRP A 299 -7.42 -1.85 -24.72
C TRP A 299 -7.36 -2.88 -25.87
N LEU A 300 -7.04 -2.46 -27.10
CA LEU A 300 -6.83 -3.38 -28.23
C LEU A 300 -5.51 -4.16 -28.16
N ALA A 301 -4.55 -3.77 -27.32
CA ALA A 301 -3.23 -4.41 -27.25
C ALA A 301 -3.16 -5.62 -26.29
N VAL A 302 -4.05 -5.69 -25.30
CA VAL A 302 -3.92 -6.62 -24.16
C VAL A 302 -4.30 -8.06 -24.54
N GLY A 303 -5.39 -8.23 -25.31
CA GLY A 303 -5.96 -9.54 -25.65
C GLY A 303 -4.98 -10.53 -26.29
N PRO A 304 -4.28 -10.16 -27.38
CA PRO A 304 -3.34 -11.08 -28.06
C PRO A 304 -2.07 -11.40 -27.24
N LEU A 305 -1.65 -10.49 -26.35
CA LEU A 305 -0.36 -10.58 -25.67
C LEU A 305 -0.38 -11.55 -24.48
N VAL A 306 -1.52 -11.67 -23.79
CA VAL A 306 -1.67 -12.57 -22.63
C VAL A 306 -1.69 -14.04 -23.07
N GLY A 307 -2.30 -14.34 -24.22
CA GLY A 307 -2.37 -15.72 -24.76
C GLY A 307 -0.99 -16.32 -25.02
N ARG A 308 -0.14 -15.60 -25.77
CA ARG A 308 1.21 -16.05 -26.17
C ARG A 308 2.26 -15.99 -25.03
N LEU A 309 1.85 -15.70 -23.80
CA LEU A 309 2.73 -15.65 -22.62
C LEU A 309 2.52 -16.81 -21.63
N LEU A 310 1.70 -17.81 -22.02
CA LEU A 310 1.51 -19.07 -21.30
C LEU A 310 2.11 -20.28 -22.03
N GLU A 311 2.46 -20.16 -23.31
CA GLU A 311 3.07 -21.23 -24.11
C GLU A 311 4.60 -21.24 -23.91
N GLY A 312 5.08 -22.20 -23.11
CA GLY A 312 6.50 -22.54 -23.01
C GLY A 312 6.94 -23.49 -24.14
N PRO A 313 8.24 -23.53 -24.49
CA PRO A 313 8.69 -24.15 -25.75
C PRO A 313 8.82 -25.68 -25.66
N ILE A 314 7.85 -26.40 -26.22
CA ILE A 314 7.96 -27.83 -26.56
C ILE A 314 7.27 -28.09 -27.90
N GLY A 315 7.95 -28.77 -28.84
CA GLY A 315 7.35 -29.38 -30.02
C GLY A 315 7.41 -28.56 -31.32
N HIS A 316 8.15 -29.05 -32.31
CA HIS A 316 7.93 -28.72 -33.73
C HIS A 316 6.78 -29.56 -34.28
N ALA A 317 5.90 -28.95 -35.10
CA ALA A 317 5.22 -29.62 -36.22
C ALA A 317 4.64 -28.58 -37.19
N GLU A 318 4.39 -29.00 -38.43
CA GLU A 318 3.79 -28.20 -39.50
C GLU A 318 2.27 -27.98 -39.29
N VAL A 319 1.71 -26.98 -40.00
CA VAL A 319 0.80 -27.23 -41.13
C VAL A 319 0.80 -25.99 -42.04
N ILE A 320 0.93 -26.20 -43.34
CA ILE A 320 0.89 -25.20 -44.43
C ILE A 320 -0.59 -25.15 -44.95
N VAL A 321 -0.92 -24.33 -45.98
CA VAL A 321 -2.18 -24.39 -46.78
C VAL A 321 -3.42 -23.86 -46.02
N LEU A 322 -4.34 -23.00 -46.50
CA LEU A 322 -4.57 -22.02 -47.60
C LEU A 322 -5.62 -21.01 -47.01
N ARG A 323 -6.13 -19.88 -47.56
CA ARG A 323 -6.10 -19.12 -48.84
C ARG A 323 -6.59 -17.67 -48.49
N ARG A 324 -6.66 -16.66 -49.36
CA ARG A 324 -6.37 -16.46 -50.80
C ARG A 324 -5.91 -15.01 -50.99
#